data_AF-A0A661DRI6-F1
#
_entry.id   AF-A0A661DRI6-F1
#
_cell.length_a   1.000
_cell.length_b   1.000
_cell.length_c   1.000
_cell.angle_alpha   90.00
_cell.angle_beta   90.00
_cell.angle_gamma   90.00
#
_symmetry.space_group_name_H-M   'P 1'
#
loop_
_entity.id
_entity.type
_entity.pdbx_description
1 polymer ?
#
loop_
_entity_poly.entity_id
_entity_poly.type
_entity_poly.pdbx_seq_one_letter_code
_entity_poly.pdbx_strand_id
1 'polypeptide(L)' 'GGQSFIPQALTKLSQAREMITQSGRDIRLQVDGGVKVDNIKEIAAAGADTFVAGSAIFNSDDYKTTIDAMRQAIKNG' A
#
# COMPACT_ATOMS: atom_id res chain seq x y z
N GLY A 1 3.85 -12.35 9.85
CA GLY A 1 3.56 -10.93 9.56
C GLY A 1 3.85 -10.11 10.81
N GLY A 2 4.46 -8.93 10.68
CA GLY A 2 4.92 -8.14 11.83
C GLY A 2 6.10 -7.23 11.55
N GLN A 3 6.60 -7.20 10.31
CA GLN A 3 7.64 -6.27 9.89
C GLN A 3 7.05 -4.86 9.80
N SER A 4 7.77 -3.88 10.31
CA SER A 4 7.47 -2.47 10.12
C SER A 4 7.70 -2.08 8.66
N PHE A 5 6.90 -1.13 8.19
CA PHE A 5 7.15 -0.52 6.88
C PHE A 5 8.51 0.18 6.88
N ILE A 6 9.23 0.10 5.77
CA ILE A 6 10.54 0.74 5.58
C ILE A 6 10.30 2.02 4.77
N PRO A 7 10.43 3.23 5.34
CA PRO A 7 10.10 4.48 4.65
C PRO A 7 10.84 4.69 3.33
N GLN A 8 12.08 4.20 3.22
CA GLN A 8 12.89 4.26 2.00
C GLN A 8 12.28 3.45 0.83
N ALA A 9 11.32 2.57 1.09
CA ALA A 9 10.57 1.88 0.05
C ALA A 9 9.71 2.83 -0.79
N LEU A 10 9.28 3.98 -0.25
CA LEU A 10 8.50 4.98 -0.99
C LEU A 10 9.27 5.51 -2.20
N THR A 11 10.56 5.81 -2.05
CA THR A 11 11.41 6.24 -3.18
C THR A 11 11.49 5.18 -4.27
N LYS A 12 11.66 3.91 -3.88
CA LYS A 12 11.72 2.78 -4.82
C LYS A 12 10.38 2.57 -5.53
N LEU A 13 9.27 2.75 -4.82
CA LEU A 13 7.92 2.68 -5.37
C LEU A 13 7.70 3.73 -6.45
N SER A 14 8.05 4.99 -6.18
CA SER A 14 7.89 6.07 -7.16
C SER A 14 8.72 5.80 -8.42
N GLN A 15 9.96 5.34 -8.26
CA GLN A 15 10.83 4.95 -9.38
C GLN A 15 10.23 3.78 -10.18
N ALA A 16 9.73 2.75 -9.49
CA ALA A 16 9.08 1.61 -10.15
C ALA A 16 7.82 2.01 -10.90
N ARG A 17 6.99 2.90 -10.32
CA ARG A 17 5.80 3.43 -10.99
C ARG A 17 6.17 4.22 -12.23
N GLU A 18 7.22 5.05 -12.19
CA GLU A 18 7.71 5.76 -13.36
C GLU A 18 8.13 4.81 -14.49
N MET A 19 8.90 3.77 -14.17
CA MET A 19 9.31 2.75 -15.15
C MET A 19 8.10 2.01 -15.76
N ILE A 20 7.10 1.68 -14.95
CA ILE A 20 5.86 1.05 -15.42
C ILE A 20 5.12 1.98 -16.38
N THR A 21 4.94 3.24 -16.01
CA THR A 21 4.27 4.24 -16.86
C THR A 21 5.00 4.41 -18.19
N GLN A 22 6.33 4.54 -18.17
CA GLN A 22 7.16 4.66 -19.38
C GLN A 22 7.10 3.42 -20.28
N SER A 23 6.86 2.24 -19.71
CA SER A 23 6.74 1.00 -20.49
C SER A 23 5.47 0.92 -21.34
N GLY A 24 4.45 1.73 -21.02
CA GLY A 24 3.13 1.68 -21.67
C GLY A 24 2.36 0.38 -21.40
N ARG A 25 2.79 -0.45 -20.45
CA ARG A 25 2.17 -1.74 -20.11
C ARG A 25 1.29 -1.59 -18.88
N ASP A 26 0.22 -2.37 -18.85
CA ASP A 26 -0.61 -2.53 -17.66
C ASP A 26 0.08 -3.47 -16.66
N ILE A 27 0.80 -2.89 -15.71
CA ILE A 27 1.53 -3.62 -14.67
C ILE A 27 1.04 -3.13 -13.30
N ARG A 28 0.55 -4.09 -12.51
CA ARG A 28 0.20 -3.86 -11.10
C ARG A 28 1.45 -3.73 -10.26
N LEU A 29 1.49 -2.71 -9.40
CA LEU A 29 2.58 -2.50 -8.44
C LEU A 29 2.11 -2.81 -7.02
N GLN A 30 2.67 -3.88 -6.44
CA GLN A 30 2.30 -4.36 -5.12
C GLN A 30 3.31 -3.96 -4.04
N VAL A 31 2.80 -3.69 -2.83
CA VAL A 31 3.60 -3.61 -1.60
C VAL A 31 3.17 -4.71 -0.63
N ASP A 32 4.16 -5.45 -0.13
CA ASP A 32 4.04 -6.43 0.94
C ASP A 32 5.03 -6.13 2.05
N GLY A 33 4.54 -6.11 3.29
CA GLY A 33 5.29 -5.76 4.49
C GLY A 33 4.86 -4.42 5.11
N GLY A 34 4.28 -4.49 6.31
CA GLY A 34 4.03 -3.30 7.14
C GLY A 34 2.90 -2.37 6.68
N VAL A 35 2.06 -2.75 5.71
CA VAL A 35 0.91 -1.94 5.26
C VAL A 35 -0.18 -1.89 6.33
N LYS A 36 -0.62 -0.67 6.68
CA LYS A 36 -1.56 -0.34 7.75
C LYS A 36 -2.44 0.84 7.34
N VAL A 37 -3.50 1.11 8.10
CA VAL A 37 -4.41 2.25 7.83
C VAL A 37 -3.68 3.59 7.84
N ASP A 38 -2.68 3.75 8.70
CA ASP A 38 -1.92 4.99 8.89
C ASP A 38 -0.95 5.32 7.75
N ASN A 39 -0.45 4.31 7.01
CA ASN A 39 0.55 4.50 5.96
C ASN A 39 0.08 4.16 4.54
N ILE A 40 -1.06 3.47 4.38
CA ILE A 40 -1.53 3.00 3.07
C ILE A 40 -1.75 4.14 2.06
N LYS A 41 -2.13 5.34 2.55
CA LYS A 41 -2.27 6.53 1.70
C LYS A 41 -0.94 6.96 1.08
N GLU A 42 0.13 7.01 1.87
CA GLU A 42 1.47 7.38 1.39
C GLU A 42 2.02 6.34 0.40
N ILE A 43 1.78 5.06 0.70
CA ILE A 43 2.19 3.95 -0.17
C ILE A 43 1.44 4.01 -1.52
N ALA A 44 0.14 4.31 -1.50
CA ALA A 44 -0.65 4.51 -2.70
C ALA A 44 -0.17 5.73 -3.50
N ALA A 45 0.12 6.85 -2.82
CA ALA A 45 0.63 8.07 -3.45
C ALA A 45 2.01 7.88 -4.10
N ALA A 46 2.85 7.00 -3.53
CA ALA A 46 4.12 6.59 -4.14
C ALA A 46 3.94 5.67 -5.37
N GLY A 47 2.71 5.30 -5.70
CA GLY A 47 2.36 4.60 -6.93
C GLY A 47 1.97 3.13 -6.76
N ALA A 48 1.84 2.59 -5.54
CA ALA A 48 1.28 1.25 -5.37
C ALA A 48 -0.22 1.24 -5.69
N ASP A 49 -0.69 0.17 -6.34
CA ASP A 49 -2.12 -0.08 -6.61
C ASP A 49 -2.64 -1.37 -5.95
N THR A 50 -1.72 -2.14 -5.39
CA THR A 50 -2.01 -3.45 -4.81
C THR A 50 -1.28 -3.56 -3.47
N PHE A 51 -1.96 -4.08 -2.45
CA PHE A 51 -1.46 -4.06 -1.07
C PHE A 51 -1.65 -5.43 -0.41
N VAL A 52 -0.63 -5.89 0.30
CA VAL A 52 -0.72 -7.05 1.18
C VAL A 52 -0.72 -6.56 2.63
N ALA A 53 -1.86 -6.74 3.30
CA ALA A 53 -2.07 -6.33 4.68
C ALA A 53 -2.38 -7.56 5.55
N GLY A 54 -1.35 -8.07 6.23
CA GLY A 54 -1.49 -9.22 7.14
C GLY A 54 -1.94 -8.80 8.54
N SER A 55 -0.97 -8.45 9.39
CA SER A 55 -1.22 -8.15 10.81
C SER A 55 -2.17 -6.97 11.03
N ALA A 56 -2.24 -6.02 10.11
CA ALA A 56 -3.21 -4.92 10.20
C ALA A 56 -4.66 -5.42 10.20
N ILE A 57 -4.96 -6.46 9.40
CA ILE A 57 -6.32 -7.03 9.29
C ILE A 57 -6.50 -8.14 10.31
N PHE A 58 -5.61 -9.14 10.35
CA PHE A 58 -5.80 -10.32 11.20
C PHE A 58 -5.69 -10.06 12.70
N ASN A 59 -5.07 -8.95 13.11
CA ASN A 59 -5.03 -8.54 14.52
C ASN A 59 -6.08 -7.47 14.86
N SER A 60 -6.99 -7.14 13.93
CA SER A 60 -8.09 -6.21 14.20
C SER A 60 -9.30 -6.95 14.75
N ASP A 61 -10.09 -6.27 15.57
CA ASP A 61 -11.32 -6.83 16.15
C ASP A 61 -12.43 -7.00 15.09
N ASP A 62 -12.44 -6.15 14.06
CA ASP A 62 -13.39 -6.18 12.95
C ASP A 62 -12.69 -5.92 11.62
N TYR A 63 -12.57 -6.99 10.83
CA TYR A 63 -11.91 -6.96 9.52
C TYR A 63 -12.58 -6.00 8.56
N LYS A 64 -13.92 -5.92 8.59
CA LYS A 64 -14.68 -5.05 7.70
C LYS A 64 -14.34 -3.60 7.98
N THR A 65 -14.37 -3.21 9.26
CA THR A 65 -14.04 -1.85 9.70
C THR A 65 -12.61 -1.47 9.29
N THR A 66 -11.63 -2.35 9.50
CA THR A 66 -10.23 -2.08 9.09
C THR A 66 -10.06 -1.98 7.57
N ILE A 67 -10.68 -2.89 6.81
CA ILE A 67 -10.62 -2.87 5.33
C ILE A 67 -11.29 -1.59 4.79
N ASP A 68 -12.42 -1.18 5.36
CA ASP A 68 -13.12 0.03 4.96
C ASP A 68 -12.28 1.29 5.26
N ALA A 69 -11.62 1.35 6.43
CA ALA A 69 -10.71 2.43 6.77
C ALA A 69 -9.52 2.50 5.79
N MET A 70 -8.93 1.35 5.42
CA MET A 70 -7.86 1.29 4.41
C MET A 70 -8.34 1.81 3.05
N ARG A 71 -9.54 1.42 2.61
CA ARG A 71 -10.12 1.91 1.34
C ARG A 71 -10.41 3.41 1.39
N GLN A 72 -10.93 3.90 2.51
CA GLN A 72 -11.24 5.32 2.69
C GLN A 72 -9.96 6.18 2.69
N ALA A 73 -8.88 5.69 3.31
CA ALA A 73 -7.59 6.38 3.31
C ALA A 73 -7.04 6.61 1.89
N ILE A 74 -7.25 5.65 0.97
CA ILE A 74 -6.84 5.76 -0.44
C ILE A 74 -7.77 6.71 -1.22
N LYS A 75 -9.09 6.63 -1.03
CA LYS A 75 -10.06 7.46 -1.79
C LYS A 75 -9.95 8.96 -1.54
N ASN A 76 -9.43 9.37 -0.39
CA ASN A 76 -9.32 10.77 0.04
C ASN A 76 -7.92 11.36 -0.24
N GLY A 77 -7.15 10.77 -1.17
CA GLY A 77 -5.86 11.27 -1.66
C GLY A 77 -5.93 11.55 -3.14
#